data_AF-R7M9Z2-F1
#
_entry.id   AF-R7M9Z2-F1
#
_cell.length_a   1.000
_cell.length_b   1.000
_cell.length_c   1.000
_cell.angle_alpha   90.00
_cell.angle_beta   90.00
_cell.angle_gamma   90.00
#
_symmetry.space_group_name_H-M   'P 1'
#
loop_
_entity.id
_entity.type
_entity.pdbx_description
1 polymer ?
#
loop_
_entity_poly.entity_id
_entity_poly.type
_entity_poly.pdbx_seq_one_letter_code
_entity_poly.pdbx_strand_id
1 'polypeptide(L)'
;MTIQNGLETEDLRILDILKNKRSIILLNKIDEKNEGLENDINIKQTNKPVIKISAKTKEGIEDLYEQILKMFKLNEIEINDGEVITNIRHKNQIRKAIDALKQAKQGLKIEIPIDIIAVSLKESIEDLSEITGENVSEDIINNIFSKFCLGK
;
A
#
# COMPACT_ATOMS: atom_id res chain seq x y z
N MET A 1 24.06 -3.59 12.75
CA MET A 1 24.64 -3.92 14.06
C MET A 1 25.45 -5.20 13.93
N THR A 2 26.69 -5.18 14.44
CA THR A 2 27.59 -6.34 14.47
C THR A 2 27.72 -6.82 15.91
N ILE A 3 27.77 -8.15 16.11
CA ILE A 3 27.73 -8.75 17.46
C ILE A 3 29.02 -8.51 18.28
N GLN A 4 30.13 -8.09 17.64
CA GLN A 4 31.44 -7.89 18.29
C GLN A 4 31.65 -6.54 18.98
N ASN A 5 30.88 -5.49 18.64
CA ASN A 5 31.20 -4.11 19.05
C ASN A 5 30.19 -3.52 20.04
N GLY A 6 29.24 -4.30 20.54
CA GLY A 6 28.12 -3.73 21.29
C GLY A 6 27.23 -2.82 20.43
N LEU A 7 26.36 -2.03 21.09
CA LEU A 7 25.61 -0.94 20.46
C LEU A 7 26.42 0.35 20.53
N GLU A 8 26.73 0.93 19.38
CA GLU A 8 27.37 2.23 19.31
C GLU A 8 26.34 3.36 19.50
N THR A 9 26.81 4.58 19.78
CA THR A 9 25.91 5.75 19.93
C THR A 9 25.07 6.00 18.68
N GLU A 10 25.60 5.67 17.50
CA GLU A 10 24.86 5.77 16.24
C GLU A 10 23.79 4.69 16.10
N ASP A 11 24.04 3.46 16.56
CA ASP A 11 23.04 2.39 16.60
C ASP A 11 21.84 2.77 17.47
N LEU A 12 22.07 3.41 18.62
CA LEU A 12 20.98 3.89 19.50
C LEU A 12 20.08 4.93 18.81
N ARG A 13 20.67 5.82 18.00
CA ARG A 13 19.88 6.79 17.20
C ARG A 13 19.05 6.08 16.14
N ILE A 14 19.62 5.09 15.47
CA ILE A 14 18.90 4.27 14.49
C ILE A 14 17.75 3.55 15.18
N LEU A 15 17.98 2.90 16.33
CA LEU A 15 16.93 2.22 17.09
C LEU A 15 15.78 3.15 17.48
N ASP A 16 16.06 4.41 17.81
CA ASP A 16 15.01 5.40 18.09
C ASP A 16 14.17 5.73 16.85
N ILE A 17 14.80 5.91 15.68
CA ILE A 17 14.11 6.13 14.39
C ILE A 17 13.25 4.91 14.02
N LEU A 18 13.71 3.69 14.35
CA LEU A 18 13.04 2.45 13.99
C LEU A 18 11.74 2.19 14.76
N LYS A 19 11.52 2.85 15.92
CA LYS A 19 10.29 2.66 16.74
C LYS A 19 9.02 2.81 15.89
N ASN A 20 8.96 3.82 15.02
CA ASN A 20 7.78 4.14 14.20
C ASN A 20 7.78 3.52 12.79
N LYS A 21 8.75 2.67 12.46
CA LYS A 21 8.85 2.05 11.13
C LYS A 21 8.63 0.55 11.19
N ARG A 22 8.18 -0.03 10.06
CA ARG A 22 8.23 -1.49 9.87
C ARG A 22 9.67 -1.86 9.56
N SER A 23 10.32 -2.63 10.45
CA SER A 23 11.74 -2.94 10.35
C SER A 23 12.08 -4.29 10.99
N ILE A 24 13.15 -4.91 10.50
CA ILE A 24 13.79 -6.10 11.07
C ILE A 24 15.17 -5.68 11.59
N ILE A 25 15.53 -6.12 12.79
CA ILE A 25 16.87 -5.90 13.34
C ILE A 25 17.73 -7.10 12.97
N LEU A 26 18.84 -6.85 12.27
CA LEU A 26 19.81 -7.86 11.89
C LEU A 26 21.05 -7.78 12.78
N LEU A 27 21.31 -8.85 13.53
CA LEU A 27 22.52 -9.04 14.30
C LEU A 27 23.50 -9.87 13.47
N ASN A 28 24.45 -9.21 12.83
CA ASN A 28 25.39 -9.84 11.91
C ASN A 28 26.67 -10.32 12.62
N LYS A 29 27.36 -11.28 11.99
CA LYS A 29 28.61 -11.93 12.43
C LYS A 29 28.47 -12.93 13.58
N ILE A 30 27.45 -13.79 13.55
CA ILE A 30 27.30 -14.88 14.54
C ILE A 30 28.43 -15.91 14.50
N ASP A 31 29.22 -15.95 13.43
CA ASP A 31 30.39 -16.81 13.27
C ASP A 31 31.57 -16.39 14.16
N GLU A 32 31.52 -15.19 14.73
CA GLU A 32 32.51 -14.67 15.68
C GLU A 32 31.90 -14.62 17.09
N LYS A 33 32.74 -14.66 18.14
CA LYS A 33 32.30 -14.75 19.55
C LYS A 33 31.11 -13.84 19.84
N ASN A 34 30.02 -14.45 20.32
CA ASN A 34 28.75 -13.79 20.55
C ASN A 34 28.76 -13.03 21.90
N GLU A 35 28.68 -11.69 21.88
CA GLU A 35 28.61 -10.86 23.10
C GLU A 35 27.19 -10.76 23.69
N GLY A 36 26.21 -11.51 23.18
CA GLY A 36 24.88 -11.57 23.80
C GLY A 36 24.01 -10.32 23.58
N LEU A 37 24.28 -9.56 22.51
CA LEU A 37 23.47 -8.40 22.07
C LEU A 37 21.98 -8.71 21.89
N GLU A 38 21.61 -9.97 21.68
CA GLU A 38 20.22 -10.44 21.66
C GLU A 38 19.43 -10.11 22.95
N ASN A 39 20.12 -9.92 24.07
CA ASN A 39 19.51 -9.57 25.35
C ASN A 39 19.54 -8.09 25.67
N ASP A 40 20.07 -7.24 24.78
CA ASP A 40 20.17 -5.81 25.01
C ASP A 40 18.78 -5.18 25.18
N ILE A 41 18.66 -4.36 26.21
CA ILE A 41 17.42 -3.70 26.60
C ILE A 41 16.93 -2.76 25.49
N ASN A 42 17.83 -2.08 24.78
CA ASN A 42 17.49 -1.15 23.71
C ASN A 42 16.89 -1.87 22.51
N ILE A 43 17.41 -3.07 22.18
CA ILE A 43 16.86 -3.92 21.12
C ILE A 43 15.47 -4.43 21.54
N LYS A 44 15.35 -4.96 22.77
CA LYS A 44 14.06 -5.46 23.31
C LYS A 44 12.98 -4.37 23.37
N GLN A 45 13.35 -3.14 23.71
CA GLN A 45 12.43 -1.99 23.74
C GLN A 45 11.83 -1.65 22.37
N THR A 46 12.48 -2.01 21.26
CA THR A 46 11.92 -1.74 19.93
C THR A 46 10.70 -2.61 19.59
N ASN A 47 10.54 -3.75 20.27
CA ASN A 47 9.52 -4.76 19.98
C ASN A 47 9.47 -5.17 18.49
N LYS A 48 10.63 -5.18 17.83
CA LYS A 48 10.80 -5.57 16.42
C LYS A 48 11.35 -7.00 16.34
N PRO A 49 11.10 -7.72 15.23
CA PRO A 49 11.74 -9.01 14.99
C PRO A 49 13.26 -8.83 14.89
N VAL A 50 13.99 -9.70 15.59
CA VAL A 50 15.46 -9.74 15.61
C VAL A 50 15.91 -11.05 14.97
N ILE A 51 16.80 -10.97 13.99
CA ILE A 51 17.35 -12.13 13.29
C ILE A 51 18.86 -12.08 13.40
N LYS A 52 19.46 -13.21 13.77
CA LYS A 52 20.91 -13.35 13.82
C LYS A 52 21.38 -13.96 12.51
N ILE A 53 22.39 -13.36 11.90
CA ILE A 53 22.92 -13.79 10.60
C ILE A 53 24.44 -13.83 10.64
N SER A 54 25.03 -14.68 9.80
CA SER A 54 26.40 -14.48 9.35
C SER A 54 26.36 -14.25 7.85
N ALA A 55 26.61 -13.02 7.44
CA ALA A 55 26.73 -12.70 6.02
C ALA A 55 27.91 -13.46 5.35
N LYS A 56 28.89 -13.90 6.14
CA LYS A 56 30.07 -14.63 5.67
C LYS A 56 29.78 -16.10 5.40
N THR A 57 29.11 -16.80 6.33
CA THR A 57 28.74 -18.22 6.17
C THR A 57 27.37 -18.41 5.50
N LYS A 58 26.63 -17.30 5.30
CA LYS A 58 25.24 -17.25 4.82
C LYS A 58 24.22 -17.88 5.77
N GLU A 59 24.59 -18.10 7.02
CA GLU A 59 23.70 -18.59 8.06
C GLU A 59 22.66 -17.52 8.45
N GLY A 60 21.41 -17.94 8.71
CA GLY A 60 20.29 -17.06 9.07
C GLY A 60 19.69 -16.24 7.92
N ILE A 61 20.18 -16.42 6.68
CA ILE A 61 19.62 -15.74 5.50
C ILE A 61 18.21 -16.27 5.17
N GLU A 62 17.95 -17.57 5.35
CA GLU A 62 16.63 -18.14 5.13
C GLU A 62 15.59 -17.57 6.11
N ASP A 63 15.97 -17.46 7.39
CA ASP A 63 15.13 -16.84 8.42
C ASP A 63 14.80 -15.37 8.09
N LEU A 64 15.76 -14.64 7.48
CA LEU A 64 15.53 -13.30 6.98
C LEU A 64 14.50 -13.28 5.85
N TYR A 65 14.60 -14.18 4.88
CA TYR A 65 13.61 -14.30 3.81
C TYR A 65 12.20 -14.57 4.36
N GLU A 66 12.07 -15.56 5.26
CA GLU A 66 10.78 -15.86 5.86
C GLU A 66 10.17 -14.67 6.62
N GLN A 67 10.99 -13.93 7.36
CA GLN A 67 10.51 -12.78 8.12
C GLN A 67 10.10 -11.61 7.22
N ILE A 68 10.80 -11.39 6.11
CA ILE A 68 10.38 -10.43 5.09
C ILE A 68 9.01 -10.84 4.52
N LEU A 69 8.83 -12.11 4.15
CA LEU A 69 7.54 -12.61 3.64
C LEU A 69 6.40 -12.41 4.65
N LYS A 70 6.64 -12.73 5.92
CA LYS A 70 5.69 -12.51 7.03
C LYS A 70 5.37 -11.02 7.22
N MET A 71 6.37 -10.14 7.17
CA MET A 71 6.18 -8.69 7.34
C MET A 71 5.35 -8.03 6.24
N PHE A 72 5.48 -8.52 5.01
CA PHE A 72 4.70 -8.02 3.88
C PHE A 72 3.36 -8.73 3.73
N LYS A 73 3.03 -9.66 4.63
CA LYS A 73 1.80 -10.46 4.57
C LYS A 73 1.61 -11.08 3.19
N LEU A 74 2.70 -11.41 2.49
CA LEU A 74 2.66 -11.96 1.13
C LEU A 74 1.90 -13.30 1.09
N ASN A 75 1.78 -13.97 2.23
CA ASN A 75 0.98 -15.19 2.39
C ASN A 75 -0.52 -14.93 2.69
N GLU A 76 -0.89 -13.73 3.14
CA GLU A 76 -2.31 -13.29 3.30
C GLU A 76 -2.79 -12.45 2.11
N ILE A 77 -1.86 -11.97 1.27
CA ILE A 77 -2.16 -11.74 -0.14
C ILE A 77 -2.33 -13.14 -0.75
N GLU A 78 -3.34 -13.87 -0.29
CA GLU A 78 -4.12 -14.65 -1.21
C GLU A 78 -4.34 -13.70 -2.38
N ILE A 79 -3.79 -14.12 -3.50
CA ILE A 79 -4.14 -13.63 -4.81
C ILE A 79 -5.64 -13.89 -4.88
N ASN A 80 -6.44 -12.99 -4.28
CA ASN A 80 -7.79 -12.78 -4.72
C ASN A 80 -7.59 -12.64 -6.21
N ASP A 81 -8.26 -13.48 -6.99
CA ASP A 81 -8.26 -13.49 -8.46
C ASP A 81 -8.71 -12.13 -9.08
N GLY A 82 -8.67 -11.03 -8.33
CA GLY A 82 -8.76 -9.67 -8.79
C GLY A 82 -7.43 -9.21 -9.37
N GLU A 83 -7.49 -8.75 -10.61
CA GLU A 83 -6.40 -8.08 -11.30
C GLU A 83 -5.76 -7.01 -10.39
N VAL A 84 -4.46 -7.16 -10.12
CA VAL A 84 -3.70 -6.19 -9.33
C VAL A 84 -3.47 -4.95 -10.18
N ILE A 85 -4.06 -3.82 -9.78
CA ILE A 85 -3.81 -2.53 -10.42
C ILE A 85 -2.42 -2.03 -10.00
N THR A 86 -1.41 -2.36 -10.81
CA THR A 86 0.00 -1.97 -10.60
C THR A 86 0.32 -0.58 -11.15
N ASN A 87 -0.47 -0.09 -12.11
CA ASN A 87 -0.23 1.20 -12.76
C ASN A 87 -0.83 2.36 -11.94
N ILE A 88 0.04 3.28 -11.49
CA ILE A 88 -0.35 4.50 -10.76
C ILE A 88 -1.35 5.35 -11.56
N ARG A 89 -1.24 5.39 -12.90
CA ARG A 89 -2.20 6.08 -13.76
C ARG A 89 -3.61 5.48 -13.61
N HIS A 90 -3.73 4.17 -13.76
CA HIS A 90 -5.03 3.47 -13.64
C HIS A 90 -5.63 3.65 -12.25
N LYS A 91 -4.79 3.56 -11.21
CA LYS A 91 -5.22 3.82 -9.83
C LYS A 91 -5.78 5.22 -9.65
N ASN A 92 -5.16 6.24 -10.26
CA ASN A 92 -5.64 7.62 -10.17
C ASN A 92 -6.98 7.79 -10.90
N GLN A 93 -7.12 7.22 -12.09
CA GLN A 93 -8.38 7.25 -12.84
C GLN A 93 -9.53 6.58 -12.08
N ILE A 94 -9.29 5.40 -11.51
CA ILE A 94 -10.28 4.71 -10.67
C ILE A 94 -10.66 5.56 -9.45
N ARG A 95 -9.69 6.22 -8.82
CA ARG A 95 -9.97 7.11 -7.69
C ARG A 95 -10.87 8.28 -8.07
N LYS A 96 -10.57 8.97 -9.17
CA LYS A 96 -11.40 10.08 -9.65
C LYS A 96 -12.82 9.60 -9.99
N ALA A 97 -12.95 8.47 -10.66
CA ALA A 97 -14.24 7.86 -10.95
C ALA A 97 -15.06 7.56 -9.69
N ILE A 98 -14.42 6.97 -8.67
CA ILE A 98 -15.05 6.72 -7.37
C ILE A 98 -15.52 8.03 -6.73
N ASP A 99 -14.71 9.09 -6.78
CA ASP A 99 -15.05 10.37 -6.18
C ASP A 99 -16.22 11.06 -6.91
N ALA A 100 -16.25 11.00 -8.24
CA ALA A 100 -17.38 11.48 -9.05
C ALA A 100 -18.68 10.69 -8.74
N LEU A 101 -18.61 9.36 -8.57
CA LEU A 101 -19.76 8.56 -8.13
C LEU A 101 -20.24 8.93 -6.72
N LYS A 102 -19.33 9.26 -5.80
CA LYS A 102 -19.72 9.76 -4.47
C LYS A 102 -20.45 11.08 -4.57
N GLN A 103 -19.99 11.99 -5.43
CA GLN A 103 -20.66 13.27 -5.66
C GLN A 103 -22.07 13.05 -6.24
N ALA A 104 -22.22 12.17 -7.24
CA ALA A 104 -23.53 11.80 -7.78
C ALA A 104 -24.46 11.22 -6.69
N LYS A 105 -23.95 10.29 -5.88
CA LYS A 105 -24.68 9.69 -4.76
C LYS A 105 -25.05 10.71 -3.69
N GLN A 106 -24.18 11.67 -3.40
CA GLN A 106 -24.47 12.74 -2.46
C GLN A 106 -25.53 13.67 -3.04
N GLY A 107 -25.42 14.06 -4.31
CA GLY A 107 -26.38 14.90 -5.03
C GLY A 107 -27.79 14.31 -4.99
N LEU A 108 -27.92 12.99 -5.18
CA LEU A 108 -29.20 12.29 -5.01
C LEU A 108 -29.79 12.44 -3.60
N LYS A 109 -28.96 12.43 -2.56
CA LYS A 109 -29.42 12.56 -1.16
C LYS A 109 -29.87 13.97 -0.78
N ILE A 110 -29.30 14.98 -1.43
CA ILE A 110 -29.62 16.40 -1.18
C ILE A 110 -30.50 16.99 -2.27
N GLU A 111 -31.16 16.14 -3.06
CA GLU A 111 -32.14 16.52 -4.10
C GLU A 111 -31.61 17.55 -5.11
N ILE A 112 -30.32 17.45 -5.46
CA ILE A 112 -29.75 18.23 -6.57
C ILE A 112 -30.46 17.83 -7.88
N PRO A 113 -30.68 18.79 -8.81
CA PRO A 113 -31.23 18.49 -10.12
C PRO A 113 -30.51 17.33 -10.83
N ILE A 114 -31.29 16.45 -11.46
CA ILE A 114 -30.78 15.24 -12.11
C ILE A 114 -29.74 15.55 -13.19
N ASP A 115 -29.87 16.70 -13.86
CA ASP A 115 -28.92 17.17 -14.88
C ASP A 115 -27.52 17.39 -14.30
N ILE A 116 -27.42 17.87 -13.06
CA ILE A 116 -26.15 18.09 -12.37
C ILE A 116 -25.56 16.75 -11.90
N ILE A 117 -26.41 15.83 -11.45
CA ILE A 117 -26.00 14.46 -11.06
C ILE A 117 -25.47 13.69 -12.28
N ALA A 118 -26.07 13.89 -13.46
CA ALA A 118 -25.64 13.28 -14.71
C ALA A 118 -24.21 13.70 -15.11
N VAL A 119 -23.80 14.94 -14.79
CA VAL A 119 -22.41 15.39 -15.01
C VAL A 119 -21.41 14.55 -14.20
N SER A 120 -21.66 14.33 -12.91
CA SER A 120 -20.78 13.50 -12.08
C SER A 120 -20.76 12.03 -12.51
N LEU A 121 -21.86 11.50 -13.03
CA LEU A 121 -21.87 10.15 -13.62
C LEU A 121 -21.04 10.08 -14.91
N LYS A 122 -21.12 11.12 -15.74
CA LYS A 122 -20.33 11.24 -16.98
C LYS A 122 -18.84 11.28 -16.66
N GLU A 123 -18.42 12.13 -15.73
CA GLU A 123 -17.02 12.24 -15.29
C GLU A 123 -16.48 10.88 -14.83
N SER A 124 -17.27 10.11 -14.06
CA SER A 124 -16.86 8.77 -13.65
C SER A 124 -16.62 7.82 -14.82
N ILE A 125 -17.42 7.92 -15.88
CA ILE A 125 -17.31 7.03 -17.04
C ILE A 125 -16.13 7.43 -17.90
N GLU A 126 -15.89 8.74 -18.09
CA GLU A 126 -14.73 9.26 -18.82
C GLU A 126 -13.41 8.85 -18.16
N ASP A 127 -13.31 8.99 -16.84
CA ASP A 127 -12.13 8.58 -16.10
C ASP A 127 -11.84 7.08 -16.26
N LEU A 128 -12.88 6.23 -16.20
CA LEU A 128 -12.74 4.78 -16.40
C LEU A 128 -12.40 4.43 -17.86
N SER A 129 -12.96 5.15 -18.84
CA SER A 129 -12.72 4.90 -20.26
C SER A 129 -11.27 5.26 -20.66
N GLU A 130 -10.64 6.22 -19.97
CA GLU A 130 -9.20 6.50 -20.13
C GLU A 130 -8.30 5.31 -19.75
N ILE A 131 -8.81 4.34 -18.98
CA ILE A 131 -8.07 3.13 -18.62
C ILE A 131 -8.01 2.16 -19.80
N THR A 132 -9.14 1.97 -20.50
CA THR A 132 -9.26 1.09 -21.68
C THR A 132 -8.79 1.77 -22.97
N GLY A 133 -8.64 3.09 -22.96
CA GLY A 133 -8.26 3.88 -24.14
C GLY A 133 -9.43 4.14 -25.09
N GLU A 134 -10.64 3.78 -24.68
CA GLU A 134 -11.87 4.07 -25.41
C GLU A 134 -12.40 5.44 -24.97
N ASN A 135 -12.95 6.24 -25.88
CA ASN A 135 -13.67 7.46 -25.54
C ASN A 135 -15.17 7.16 -25.64
N VAL A 136 -15.78 6.66 -24.58
CA VAL A 136 -17.20 6.23 -24.58
C VAL A 136 -18.15 7.36 -24.15
N SER A 137 -17.76 8.63 -24.35
CA SER A 137 -18.48 9.79 -23.78
C SER A 137 -19.82 10.06 -24.48
N GLU A 138 -19.88 10.13 -25.82
CA GLU A 138 -21.08 10.63 -26.51
C GLU A 138 -22.27 9.67 -26.47
N ASP A 139 -22.07 8.37 -26.74
CA ASP A 139 -23.16 7.40 -26.83
C ASP A 139 -23.82 7.10 -25.48
N ILE A 140 -23.05 7.12 -24.39
CA ILE A 140 -23.60 6.91 -23.05
C ILE A 140 -24.40 8.13 -22.59
N ILE A 141 -23.91 9.35 -22.87
CA ILE A 141 -24.65 10.60 -22.64
C ILE A 141 -25.98 10.55 -23.39
N ASN A 142 -25.96 10.24 -24.69
CA ASN A 142 -27.18 10.14 -25.48
C ASN A 142 -28.15 9.10 -24.90
N ASN A 143 -27.67 7.97 -24.37
CA ASN A 143 -28.52 6.98 -23.73
C ASN A 143 -29.08 7.41 -22.36
N ILE A 144 -28.34 8.18 -21.58
CA ILE A 144 -28.81 8.74 -20.30
C ILE A 144 -29.86 9.82 -20.59
N PHE A 145 -29.56 10.79 -21.47
CA PHE A 145 -30.45 11.90 -21.80
C PHE A 145 -31.64 11.54 -22.71
N SER A 146 -31.55 10.48 -23.52
CA SER A 146 -32.68 10.04 -24.36
C SER A 146 -33.89 9.54 -23.56
N LYS A 147 -33.68 9.19 -22.28
CA LYS A 147 -34.76 8.78 -21.37
C LYS A 147 -35.33 9.94 -20.54
N PHE A 148 -34.75 11.14 -20.65
CA PHE A 148 -35.27 12.34 -20.02
C PHE A 148 -35.92 13.20 -21.09
N CYS A 149 -37.22 13.42 -20.98
CA CYS A 149 -37.89 14.41 -21.81
C CYS A 149 -37.27 15.78 -21.51
N LEU A 150 -36.42 16.27 -22.40
CA LEU A 150 -36.03 17.67 -22.44
C LEU A 150 -37.29 18.49 -22.75
N GLY A 151 -37.92 19.00 -21.69
CA GLY A 151 -38.99 20.00 -21.78
C GLY A 151 -40.41 19.45 -21.78
N LYS A 152 -40.98 19.37 -20.58
CA LYS A 152 -42.24 20.05 -20.27
C LYS A 152 -42.15 20.66 -18.87
#